data_AF-A0A9P9ARK3-F1
#
_entry.id   AF-A0A9P9ARK3-F1
#
_cell.length_a   1.000
_cell.length_b   1.000
_cell.length_c   1.000
_cell.angle_alpha   90.00
_cell.angle_beta   90.00
_cell.angle_gamma   90.00
#
_symmetry.space_group_name_H-M   'P 1'
#
loop_
_entity.id
_entity.type
_entity.pdbx_description
1 polymer ?
#
loop_
_entity_poly.entity_id
_entity_poly.type
_entity_poly.pdbx_seq_one_letter_code
_entity_poly.pdbx_strand_id
1 'polypeptide(L)'
;MAISHVFRVLLFIATICSSALAHMELTKPVPLRSKYNTYTRGDPDWSMTNPLRADGLDFPCKGYHAVLSTTQGTPVAILDGGRTYSWTITGSAIHAGGSCQVSLSVDRGKTFRVLHTYIGSCPAAMGDNTLMFRVPLDVPTYTRALFAWTWFNNLGNREMYMNCASVNLRKGAGTEKYPFLSRPLIFKANVNNKCTTVDSRDVKIPNPGPAVTVKNAKAVAPVGQCGAAPTTKKTSRRSGEGMGPGVASNAGGM
;
A
#
# COMPACT_ATOMS: atom_id res chain seq x y z
N MET A 1 49.74 -37.89 -43.26
CA MET A 1 50.31 -36.91 -42.32
C MET A 1 49.46 -35.64 -42.47
N ALA A 2 48.26 -35.62 -41.87
CA ALA A 2 47.93 -35.13 -40.53
C ALA A 2 48.25 -33.63 -40.37
N ILE A 3 47.40 -32.70 -39.93
CA ILE A 3 45.98 -32.62 -39.50
C ILE A 3 45.71 -31.09 -39.56
N SER A 4 44.55 -30.66 -40.08
CA SER A 4 44.11 -29.26 -40.06
C SER A 4 43.69 -28.86 -38.64
N HIS A 5 44.39 -27.93 -38.00
CA HIS A 5 44.00 -27.39 -36.70
C HIS A 5 43.07 -26.17 -36.86
N VAL A 6 41.77 -26.43 -36.94
CA VAL A 6 40.73 -25.46 -36.61
C VAL A 6 40.18 -25.86 -35.25
N PHE A 7 40.51 -25.14 -34.17
CA PHE A 7 39.80 -25.30 -32.90
C PHE A 7 39.65 -23.99 -32.14
N ARG A 8 38.51 -23.35 -32.43
CA ARG A 8 37.49 -22.81 -31.49
C ARG A 8 38.01 -22.06 -30.25
N VAL A 9 37.98 -20.74 -30.35
CA VAL A 9 37.89 -19.84 -29.19
C VAL A 9 36.54 -20.10 -28.50
N LEU A 10 36.55 -20.75 -27.34
CA LEU A 10 35.38 -20.81 -26.45
C LEU A 10 35.24 -19.47 -25.74
N LEU A 11 34.29 -18.65 -26.20
CA LEU A 11 33.83 -17.47 -25.48
C LEU A 11 32.95 -17.94 -24.32
N PHE A 12 33.50 -18.04 -23.11
CA PHE A 12 32.70 -18.18 -21.90
C PHE A 12 31.95 -16.87 -21.65
N ILE A 13 30.69 -16.79 -22.09
CA ILE A 13 29.78 -15.73 -21.67
C ILE A 13 29.40 -16.04 -20.22
N ALA A 14 30.11 -15.42 -19.27
CA ALA A 14 29.65 -15.34 -17.90
C ALA A 14 28.39 -14.45 -17.89
N THR A 15 27.22 -15.06 -17.96
CA THR A 15 25.96 -14.39 -17.61
C THR A 15 26.04 -14.04 -16.13
N ILE A 16 26.52 -12.82 -15.84
CA ILE A 16 26.33 -12.17 -14.55
C ILE A 16 24.82 -11.96 -14.44
N CYS A 17 24.14 -12.91 -13.79
CA CYS A 17 22.79 -12.71 -13.32
C CYS A 17 22.91 -11.70 -12.16
N SER A 18 22.92 -10.42 -12.50
CA SER A 18 22.82 -9.33 -11.53
C SER A 18 21.45 -9.46 -10.88
N SER A 19 21.34 -10.24 -9.81
CA SER A 19 20.25 -10.09 -8.87
C SER A 19 20.37 -8.67 -8.34
N ALA A 20 19.52 -7.78 -8.85
CA ALA A 20 19.45 -6.42 -8.38
C ALA A 20 19.08 -6.45 -6.89
N LEU A 21 20.11 -6.39 -6.04
CA LEU A 21 20.04 -6.21 -4.58
C LEU A 21 19.49 -4.83 -4.20
N ALA A 22 18.98 -4.10 -5.18
CA ALA A 22 18.62 -2.71 -5.13
C ALA A 22 17.11 -2.60 -5.29
N HIS A 23 16.42 -2.38 -4.18
CA HIS A 23 15.00 -2.06 -4.08
C HIS A 23 14.80 -1.27 -2.78
N MET A 24 13.56 -1.00 -2.38
CA MET A 24 13.25 -0.15 -1.24
C MET A 24 12.75 -0.96 -0.04
N GLU A 25 13.12 -0.56 1.17
CA GLU A 25 12.64 -1.12 2.44
C GLU A 25 12.18 -0.02 3.39
N LEU A 26 11.23 -0.33 4.27
CA LEU A 26 10.78 0.54 5.35
C LEU A 26 11.85 0.62 6.44
N THR A 27 12.22 1.84 6.85
CA THR A 27 13.14 2.09 7.97
C THR A 27 12.46 2.80 9.12
N LYS A 28 11.30 3.45 8.89
CA LYS A 28 10.52 4.07 9.96
C LYS A 28 9.01 3.90 9.70
N PRO A 29 8.24 3.33 10.64
CA PRO A 29 8.71 2.54 11.79
C PRO A 29 9.51 1.31 11.33
N VAL A 30 10.51 0.88 12.10
CA VAL A 30 11.40 -0.23 11.71
C VAL A 30 10.61 -1.54 11.63
N PRO A 31 10.65 -2.28 10.50
CA PRO A 31 9.81 -3.46 10.31
C PRO A 31 10.25 -4.67 11.13
N LEU A 32 9.32 -5.61 11.32
CA LEU A 32 9.60 -6.94 11.86
C LEU A 32 10.69 -7.61 11.02
N ARG A 33 11.59 -8.36 11.68
CA ARG A 33 12.70 -9.09 11.04
C ARG A 33 13.71 -8.22 10.29
N SER A 34 13.58 -6.89 10.29
CA SER A 34 14.58 -6.01 9.70
C SER A 34 15.92 -6.15 10.40
N LYS A 35 17.01 -6.04 9.63
CA LYS A 35 18.38 -5.88 10.16
C LYS A 35 18.55 -4.63 11.03
N TYR A 36 17.67 -3.64 10.89
CA TYR A 36 17.67 -2.42 11.71
C TYR A 36 16.82 -2.54 12.98
N ASN A 37 16.05 -3.62 13.14
CA ASN A 37 15.17 -3.79 14.29
C ASN A 37 15.93 -4.47 15.42
N THR A 38 16.13 -3.75 16.53
CA THR A 38 16.84 -4.23 17.71
C THR A 38 16.17 -5.43 18.39
N TYR A 39 14.88 -5.68 18.09
CA TYR A 39 14.15 -6.85 18.60
C TYR A 39 14.27 -8.08 17.71
N THR A 40 14.86 -7.98 16.51
CA THR A 40 15.16 -9.14 15.66
C THR A 40 16.20 -10.04 16.34
N ARG A 41 15.90 -11.34 16.46
CA ARG A 41 16.80 -12.30 17.13
C ARG A 41 17.47 -13.23 16.12
N GLY A 42 18.79 -13.10 15.98
CA GLY A 42 19.69 -14.05 15.31
C GLY A 42 19.56 -14.21 13.80
N ASP A 43 18.40 -13.90 13.23
CA ASP A 43 18.07 -14.16 11.84
C ASP A 43 17.27 -13.00 11.23
N PRO A 44 17.93 -11.88 10.87
CA PRO A 44 17.30 -10.81 10.13
C PRO A 44 17.02 -11.22 8.67
N ASP A 45 15.94 -10.68 8.11
CA ASP A 45 15.70 -10.76 6.67
C ASP A 45 16.64 -9.80 5.93
N TRP A 46 17.69 -10.37 5.34
CA TRP A 46 18.63 -9.65 4.48
C TRP A 46 18.04 -9.26 3.12
N SER A 47 16.86 -9.76 2.78
CA SER A 47 16.10 -9.51 1.56
C SER A 47 14.83 -8.69 1.82
N MET A 48 14.85 -7.83 2.83
CA MET A 48 13.70 -6.97 3.20
C MET A 48 13.24 -6.06 2.05
N THR A 49 14.17 -5.68 1.17
CA THR A 49 13.94 -4.88 -0.02
C THR A 49 13.26 -5.66 -1.15
N ASN A 50 13.26 -7.00 -1.13
CA ASN A 50 12.59 -7.80 -2.16
C ASN A 50 11.07 -7.62 -2.09
N PRO A 51 10.39 -7.66 -3.24
CA PRO A 51 8.94 -7.66 -3.28
C PRO A 51 8.37 -8.90 -2.57
N LEU A 52 7.06 -8.89 -2.35
CA LEU A 52 6.34 -10.12 -2.04
C LEU A 52 6.47 -11.10 -3.20
N ARG A 53 6.35 -12.39 -2.90
CA ARG A 53 6.34 -13.43 -3.91
C ARG A 53 5.14 -13.24 -4.84
N ALA A 54 5.37 -13.41 -6.14
CA ALA A 54 4.32 -13.28 -7.14
C ALA A 54 3.17 -14.30 -6.96
N ASP A 55 3.43 -15.43 -6.30
CA ASP A 55 2.42 -16.43 -5.93
C ASP A 55 1.53 -16.01 -4.73
N GLY A 56 1.90 -14.93 -4.04
CA GLY A 56 1.18 -14.37 -2.90
C GLY A 56 1.34 -15.13 -1.58
N LEU A 57 2.17 -16.17 -1.51
CA LEU A 57 2.28 -17.04 -0.33
C LEU A 57 2.88 -16.36 0.91
N ASP A 58 3.60 -15.26 0.72
CA ASP A 58 4.19 -14.47 1.80
C ASP A 58 3.41 -13.17 2.10
N PHE A 59 2.26 -12.95 1.45
CA PHE A 59 1.32 -11.91 1.87
C PHE A 59 0.54 -12.37 3.12
N PRO A 60 0.39 -11.53 4.17
CA PRO A 60 0.95 -10.19 4.33
C PRO A 60 2.32 -10.18 5.03
N CYS A 61 3.02 -9.03 4.93
CA CYS A 61 4.22 -8.73 5.71
C CYS A 61 5.39 -9.71 5.50
N LYS A 62 5.50 -10.34 4.33
CA LYS A 62 6.48 -11.40 4.04
C LYS A 62 6.37 -12.59 5.01
N GLY A 63 5.19 -12.81 5.61
CA GLY A 63 4.96 -13.79 6.69
C GLY A 63 5.43 -13.36 8.09
N TYR A 64 6.11 -12.22 8.24
CA TYR A 64 6.75 -11.84 9.51
C TYR A 64 5.79 -11.42 10.61
N HIS A 65 4.52 -11.19 10.29
CA HIS A 65 3.47 -11.01 11.30
C HIS A 65 3.33 -12.24 12.22
N ALA A 66 3.86 -13.42 11.83
CA ALA A 66 3.90 -14.61 12.68
C ALA A 66 4.68 -14.41 14.00
N VAL A 67 5.70 -13.54 14.02
CA VAL A 67 6.49 -13.29 15.24
C VAL A 67 5.87 -12.25 16.17
N LEU A 68 4.70 -11.68 15.82
CA LEU A 68 4.07 -10.57 16.53
C LEU A 68 3.74 -10.89 18.01
N SER A 69 3.42 -12.14 18.34
CA SER A 69 3.19 -12.55 19.75
C SER A 69 4.47 -12.69 20.58
N THR A 70 5.63 -12.75 19.95
CA THR A 70 6.92 -12.99 20.62
C THR A 70 7.59 -11.68 21.04
N THR A 71 8.77 -11.77 21.66
CA THR A 71 9.62 -10.61 21.95
C THR A 71 10.13 -9.90 20.69
N GLN A 72 10.21 -10.60 19.54
CA GLN A 72 10.55 -9.98 18.25
C GLN A 72 9.43 -9.06 17.74
N GLY A 73 8.19 -9.27 18.21
CA GLY A 73 7.04 -8.42 17.94
C GLY A 73 6.93 -7.19 18.83
N THR A 74 7.97 -6.84 19.60
CA THR A 74 7.94 -5.66 20.49
C THR A 74 7.66 -4.39 19.67
N PRO A 75 6.68 -3.55 20.10
CA PRO A 75 6.34 -2.34 19.38
C PRO A 75 7.52 -1.38 19.28
N VAL A 76 7.77 -0.83 18.08
CA VAL A 76 8.86 0.12 17.82
C VAL A 76 8.39 1.58 17.84
N ALA A 77 7.08 1.81 17.93
CA ALA A 77 6.50 3.15 18.01
C ALA A 77 5.15 3.13 18.74
N ILE A 78 4.76 4.30 19.25
CA ILE A 78 3.41 4.59 19.76
C ILE A 78 2.77 5.62 18.82
N LEU A 79 1.59 5.30 18.31
CA LEU A 79 0.81 6.13 17.40
C LEU A 79 -0.51 6.54 18.08
N ASP A 80 -0.70 7.84 18.22
CA ASP A 80 -1.87 8.44 18.84
C ASP A 80 -2.90 8.84 17.80
N GLY A 81 -4.14 8.48 18.04
CA GLY A 81 -5.28 8.90 17.25
C GLY A 81 -5.34 10.42 17.16
N GLY A 82 -5.54 10.92 15.94
CA GLY A 82 -5.62 12.34 15.64
C GLY A 82 -4.28 13.05 15.46
N ARG A 83 -3.14 12.35 15.57
CA ARG A 83 -1.82 12.92 15.30
C ARG A 83 -1.32 12.54 13.91
N THR A 84 -0.37 13.34 13.43
CA THR A 84 0.34 13.11 12.17
C THR A 84 1.76 12.63 12.49
N TYR A 85 2.20 11.61 11.77
CA TYR A 85 3.52 11.00 11.92
C TYR A 85 4.22 10.94 10.57
N SER A 86 5.54 10.77 10.61
CA SER A 86 6.32 10.43 9.42
C SER A 86 6.63 8.94 9.35
N TRP A 87 6.73 8.45 8.13
CA TRP A 87 7.29 7.13 7.80
C TRP A 87 8.38 7.31 6.76
N THR A 88 9.34 6.40 6.75
CA THR A 88 10.52 6.49 5.90
C THR A 88 10.81 5.15 5.24
N ILE A 89 11.03 5.17 3.93
CA ILE A 89 11.62 4.07 3.17
C ILE A 89 12.99 4.48 2.65
N THR A 90 13.89 3.53 2.49
CA THR A 90 15.23 3.73 1.92
C THR A 90 15.57 2.63 0.93
N GLY A 91 16.52 2.87 0.04
CA GLY A 91 16.94 1.86 -0.94
C GLY A 91 17.66 2.46 -2.14
N SER A 92 18.03 1.62 -3.09
CA SER A 92 18.89 2.01 -4.22
C SER A 92 18.25 1.83 -5.60
N ALA A 93 17.02 1.31 -5.69
CA ALA A 93 16.24 1.34 -6.93
C ALA A 93 14.79 1.71 -6.66
N ILE A 94 14.35 2.78 -7.32
CA ILE A 94 13.00 3.31 -7.17
C ILE A 94 12.06 2.92 -8.31
N HIS A 95 12.55 2.26 -9.37
CA HIS A 95 11.74 1.83 -10.51
C HIS A 95 10.82 2.93 -11.09
N ALA A 96 11.39 4.12 -11.34
CA ALA A 96 10.65 5.32 -11.76
C ALA A 96 9.51 5.73 -10.80
N GLY A 97 9.58 5.32 -9.55
CA GLY A 97 8.57 5.53 -8.53
C GLY A 97 7.45 4.49 -8.59
N GLY A 98 6.22 4.96 -8.68
CA GLY A 98 5.04 4.13 -8.49
C GLY A 98 4.07 4.75 -7.50
N SER A 99 3.17 3.91 -6.99
CA SER A 99 2.16 4.31 -5.99
C SER A 99 2.33 3.51 -4.71
N CYS A 100 2.11 4.16 -3.57
CA CYS A 100 2.21 3.52 -2.25
C CYS A 100 0.94 3.68 -1.42
N GLN A 101 0.77 2.81 -0.44
CA GLN A 101 -0.14 3.03 0.68
C GLN A 101 0.56 2.79 2.01
N VAL A 102 0.11 3.53 3.02
CA VAL A 102 0.35 3.18 4.43
C VAL A 102 -0.98 2.84 5.09
N SER A 103 -0.97 1.79 5.90
CA SER A 103 -2.18 1.20 6.49
C SER A 103 -1.92 0.62 7.88
N LEU A 104 -2.99 0.39 8.64
CA LEU A 104 -2.94 -0.26 9.95
C LEU A 104 -3.78 -1.53 9.97
N SER A 105 -3.28 -2.55 10.67
CA SER A 105 -4.04 -3.73 11.08
C SER A 105 -4.12 -3.81 12.60
N VAL A 106 -5.34 -4.06 13.10
CA VAL A 106 -5.67 -4.28 14.52
C VAL A 106 -6.26 -5.67 14.75
N ASP A 107 -5.99 -6.59 13.82
CA ASP A 107 -6.48 -7.97 13.81
C ASP A 107 -5.37 -8.96 13.42
N ARG A 108 -4.13 -8.63 13.82
CA ARG A 108 -2.92 -9.46 13.65
C ARG A 108 -2.59 -9.76 12.18
N GLY A 109 -2.92 -8.84 11.27
CA GLY A 109 -2.61 -8.93 9.85
C GLY A 109 -3.73 -9.52 8.98
N LYS A 110 -4.91 -9.83 9.53
CA LYS A 110 -6.03 -10.33 8.72
C LYS A 110 -6.58 -9.25 7.78
N THR A 111 -6.69 -8.01 8.26
CA THR A 111 -7.12 -6.86 7.45
C THR A 111 -6.26 -5.64 7.72
N PHE A 112 -6.04 -4.84 6.68
CA PHE A 112 -5.29 -3.58 6.75
C PHE A 112 -6.14 -2.45 6.22
N ARG A 113 -6.37 -1.42 7.05
CA ARG A 113 -7.18 -0.25 6.71
C ARG A 113 -6.29 0.90 6.29
N VAL A 114 -6.55 1.48 5.12
CA VAL A 114 -5.71 2.51 4.49
C VAL A 114 -5.76 3.81 5.30
N LEU A 115 -4.59 4.31 5.68
CA LEU A 115 -4.45 5.62 6.30
C LEU A 115 -4.21 6.72 5.27
N HIS A 116 -3.30 6.48 4.32
CA HIS A 116 -2.92 7.42 3.28
C HIS A 116 -2.49 6.69 2.01
N THR A 117 -2.89 7.23 0.85
CA THR A 117 -2.48 6.74 -0.47
C THR A 117 -1.65 7.79 -1.21
N TYR A 118 -0.52 7.37 -1.78
CA TYR A 118 0.35 8.18 -2.61
C TYR A 118 0.27 7.66 -4.05
N ILE A 119 -0.23 8.47 -4.98
CA ILE A 119 -0.38 8.11 -6.39
C ILE A 119 0.72 8.79 -7.20
N GLY A 120 1.71 8.00 -7.64
CA GLY A 120 2.91 8.46 -8.32
C GLY A 120 4.00 8.98 -7.39
N SER A 121 5.24 8.99 -7.89
CA SER A 121 6.44 9.49 -7.20
C SER A 121 6.60 8.91 -5.78
N CYS A 122 6.18 7.67 -5.55
CA CYS A 122 6.45 6.96 -4.32
C CYS A 122 7.07 5.60 -4.65
N PRO A 123 8.38 5.42 -4.38
CA PRO A 123 9.35 6.43 -3.89
C PRO A 123 9.62 7.54 -4.91
N ALA A 124 10.19 8.66 -4.44
CA ALA A 124 10.57 9.80 -5.29
C ALA A 124 12.07 9.80 -5.65
N ALA A 125 12.93 9.27 -4.79
CA ALA A 125 14.38 9.27 -4.96
C ALA A 125 15.03 8.01 -4.37
N MET A 126 16.26 7.68 -4.78
CA MET A 126 17.08 6.72 -4.05
C MET A 126 17.43 7.27 -2.66
N GLY A 127 17.76 6.38 -1.72
CA GLY A 127 17.97 6.73 -0.33
C GLY A 127 16.67 7.05 0.40
N ASP A 128 16.77 7.88 1.43
CA ASP A 128 15.65 8.12 2.35
C ASP A 128 14.54 8.96 1.70
N ASN A 129 13.32 8.40 1.71
CA ASN A 129 12.09 9.10 1.37
C ASN A 129 11.21 9.14 2.62
N THR A 130 11.04 10.34 3.19
CA THR A 130 10.19 10.54 4.37
C THR A 130 8.89 11.21 3.96
N LEU A 131 7.77 10.56 4.26
CA LEU A 131 6.42 11.05 3.93
C LEU A 131 5.53 11.05 5.18
N MET A 132 4.38 11.71 5.11
CA MET A 132 3.52 11.95 6.27
C MET A 132 2.25 11.10 6.24
N PHE A 133 1.66 10.81 7.40
CA PHE A 133 0.33 10.21 7.46
C PHE A 133 -0.36 10.63 8.75
N ARG A 134 -1.68 10.69 8.71
CA ARG A 134 -2.51 10.95 9.88
C ARG A 134 -3.11 9.65 10.41
N VAL A 135 -3.04 9.44 11.71
CA VAL A 135 -3.74 8.37 12.41
C VAL A 135 -5.16 8.84 12.74
N PRO A 136 -6.23 8.10 12.41
CA PRO A 136 -7.59 8.49 12.72
C PRO A 136 -7.82 8.59 14.22
N LEU A 137 -8.66 9.54 14.65
CA LEU A 137 -8.99 9.74 16.08
C LEU A 137 -9.58 8.48 16.71
N ASP A 138 -10.44 7.77 15.97
CA ASP A 138 -11.18 6.61 16.42
C ASP A 138 -10.42 5.28 16.27
N VAL A 139 -9.11 5.32 16.00
CA VAL A 139 -8.29 4.11 15.97
C VAL A 139 -8.44 3.34 17.30
N PRO A 140 -8.67 2.02 17.29
CA PRO A 140 -8.74 1.26 18.52
C PRO A 140 -7.43 1.36 19.31
N THR A 141 -7.52 1.50 20.63
CA THR A 141 -6.35 1.27 21.49
C THR A 141 -5.95 -0.20 21.35
N TYR A 142 -4.73 -0.45 20.89
CA TYR A 142 -4.28 -1.79 20.54
C TYR A 142 -2.77 -1.92 20.74
N THR A 143 -2.35 -2.97 21.44
CA THR A 143 -0.94 -3.29 21.64
C THR A 143 -0.46 -4.23 20.55
N ARG A 144 0.70 -3.93 19.94
CA ARG A 144 1.26 -4.70 18.82
C ARG A 144 0.31 -4.77 17.62
N ALA A 145 -0.24 -3.63 17.22
CA ALA A 145 -0.84 -3.47 15.90
C ALA A 145 0.24 -3.53 14.81
N LEU A 146 -0.15 -3.72 13.55
CA LEU A 146 0.79 -3.66 12.43
C LEU A 146 0.59 -2.36 11.66
N PHE A 147 1.66 -1.58 11.53
CA PHE A 147 1.80 -0.59 10.47
C PHE A 147 2.35 -1.28 9.23
N ALA A 148 1.74 -1.04 8.06
CA ALA A 148 2.21 -1.59 6.80
C ALA A 148 2.41 -0.50 5.76
N TRP A 149 3.59 -0.51 5.13
CA TRP A 149 3.85 0.17 3.87
C TRP A 149 3.67 -0.83 2.73
N THR A 150 3.05 -0.40 1.65
CA THR A 150 3.01 -1.11 0.37
C THR A 150 3.40 -0.21 -0.77
N TRP A 151 4.03 -0.79 -1.80
CA TRP A 151 4.43 -0.08 -3.00
C TRP A 151 4.23 -0.95 -4.24
N PHE A 152 3.74 -0.33 -5.30
CA PHE A 152 3.59 -0.90 -6.64
C PHE A 152 4.48 -0.10 -7.58
N ASN A 153 5.58 -0.71 -8.00
CA ASN A 153 6.60 -0.09 -8.84
C ASN A 153 6.04 0.27 -10.23
N ASN A 154 6.49 1.41 -10.75
CA ASN A 154 6.11 1.87 -12.08
C ASN A 154 6.80 1.02 -13.16
N LEU A 155 8.13 0.98 -13.15
CA LEU A 155 8.98 0.31 -14.14
C LEU A 155 9.42 -1.09 -13.66
N GLY A 156 9.60 -2.04 -14.58
CA GLY A 156 10.14 -3.37 -14.27
C GLY A 156 9.08 -4.46 -14.15
N ASN A 157 9.34 -5.49 -13.34
CA ASN A 157 8.36 -6.55 -13.11
C ASN A 157 7.10 -5.98 -12.45
N ARG A 158 5.94 -6.63 -12.66
CA ARG A 158 4.73 -6.25 -11.94
C ARG A 158 4.83 -6.81 -10.53
N GLU A 159 5.20 -5.98 -9.57
CA GLU A 159 5.51 -6.41 -8.21
C GLU A 159 4.67 -5.64 -7.17
N MET A 160 4.62 -6.20 -5.96
CA MET A 160 4.04 -5.56 -4.78
C MET A 160 5.04 -5.70 -3.64
N TYR A 161 5.56 -4.58 -3.15
CA TYR A 161 6.43 -4.54 -1.97
C TYR A 161 5.57 -4.35 -0.74
N MET A 162 5.94 -4.99 0.37
CA MET A 162 5.27 -4.81 1.65
C MET A 162 6.23 -5.04 2.81
N ASN A 163 6.35 -4.06 3.70
CA ASN A 163 7.02 -4.24 4.99
C ASN A 163 6.07 -3.82 6.11
N CYS A 164 6.15 -4.51 7.26
CA CYS A 164 5.28 -4.27 8.39
C CYS A 164 6.07 -4.09 9.68
N ALA A 165 5.68 -3.12 10.50
CA ALA A 165 6.24 -2.85 11.81
C ALA A 165 5.20 -3.04 12.92
N SER A 166 5.64 -3.52 14.08
CA SER A 166 4.82 -3.58 15.29
C SER A 166 4.73 -2.19 15.93
N VAL A 167 3.52 -1.71 16.19
CA VAL A 167 3.27 -0.40 16.81
C VAL A 167 2.18 -0.52 17.88
N ASN A 168 2.21 0.38 18.85
CA ASN A 168 1.10 0.55 19.79
C ASN A 168 0.19 1.68 19.30
N LEU A 169 -1.12 1.47 19.39
CA LEU A 169 -2.13 2.45 19.04
C LEU A 169 -2.80 2.94 20.32
N ARG A 170 -3.02 4.25 20.40
CA ARG A 170 -3.83 4.87 21.45
C ARG A 170 -4.96 5.67 20.80
N LYS A 171 -6.20 5.38 21.19
CA LYS A 171 -7.36 6.13 20.70
C LYS A 171 -7.24 7.61 21.10
N GLY A 172 -7.60 8.51 20.18
CA GLY A 172 -7.69 9.95 20.45
C GLY A 172 -9.05 10.35 21.01
N ALA A 173 -9.17 11.62 21.41
CA ALA A 173 -10.44 12.19 21.88
C ALA A 173 -11.20 12.90 20.74
N GLY A 174 -12.52 12.69 20.65
CA GLY A 174 -13.39 13.35 19.67
C GLY A 174 -14.00 12.39 18.64
N THR A 175 -14.59 12.97 17.59
CA THR A 175 -15.26 12.23 16.51
C THR A 175 -14.41 12.25 15.25
N GLU A 176 -14.24 11.10 14.60
CA GLU A 176 -13.54 10.99 13.33
C GLU A 176 -14.54 11.10 12.17
N LYS A 177 -14.28 11.99 11.20
CA LYS A 177 -15.14 12.18 10.02
C LYS A 177 -15.18 10.93 9.14
N TYR A 178 -14.05 10.21 9.05
CA TYR A 178 -13.91 8.99 8.27
C TYR A 178 -13.44 7.84 9.19
N PRO A 179 -14.40 7.12 9.82
CA PRO A 179 -14.11 6.12 10.82
C PRO A 179 -13.09 5.08 10.37
N PHE A 180 -12.18 4.69 11.27
CA PHE A 180 -11.08 3.78 10.96
C PHE A 180 -11.56 2.45 10.34
N LEU A 181 -12.58 1.82 10.94
CA LEU A 181 -13.09 0.52 10.49
C LEU A 181 -13.86 0.59 9.16
N SER A 182 -14.32 1.78 8.76
CA SER A 182 -15.00 2.01 7.48
C SER A 182 -14.04 2.35 6.34
N ARG A 183 -12.75 2.57 6.64
CA ARG A 183 -11.75 2.85 5.61
C ARG A 183 -11.56 1.64 4.68
N PRO A 184 -11.21 1.88 3.41
CA PRO A 184 -10.93 0.79 2.49
C PRO A 184 -9.84 -0.14 3.01
N LEU A 185 -9.95 -1.40 2.60
CA LEU A 185 -8.86 -2.34 2.76
C LEU A 185 -7.70 -1.93 1.84
N ILE A 186 -6.49 -2.32 2.24
CA ILE A 186 -5.28 -2.12 1.45
C ILE A 186 -5.46 -2.71 0.04
N PHE A 187 -4.97 -1.99 -0.96
CA PHE A 187 -4.95 -2.46 -2.33
C PHE A 187 -3.97 -3.62 -2.46
N LYS A 188 -4.33 -4.63 -3.27
CA LYS A 188 -3.49 -5.79 -3.57
C LYS A 188 -3.50 -6.01 -5.08
N ALA A 189 -2.33 -6.21 -5.64
CA ALA A 189 -2.12 -6.58 -7.03
C ALA A 189 -0.81 -7.36 -7.11
N ASN A 190 -0.58 -8.06 -8.22
CA ASN A 190 0.69 -8.71 -8.53
C ASN A 190 1.11 -9.85 -7.56
N VAL A 191 0.16 -10.36 -6.78
CA VAL A 191 0.35 -11.42 -5.77
C VAL A 191 -0.63 -12.57 -6.01
N ASN A 192 -0.73 -13.02 -7.26
CA ASN A 192 -1.63 -14.08 -7.71
C ASN A 192 -3.11 -13.88 -7.34
N ASN A 193 -3.57 -12.63 -7.28
CA ASN A 193 -4.93 -12.27 -6.87
C ASN A 193 -5.83 -11.83 -8.04
N LYS A 194 -5.47 -12.19 -9.28
CA LYS A 194 -6.17 -11.81 -10.52
C LYS A 194 -6.27 -10.29 -10.74
N CYS A 195 -5.45 -9.51 -10.07
CA CYS A 195 -5.31 -8.07 -10.26
C CYS A 195 -3.85 -7.74 -10.59
N THR A 196 -3.65 -6.97 -11.65
CA THR A 196 -2.31 -6.67 -12.17
C THR A 196 -2.17 -5.18 -12.45
N THR A 197 -1.03 -4.59 -12.06
CA THR A 197 -0.71 -3.20 -12.43
C THR A 197 -0.24 -3.13 -13.88
N VAL A 198 -0.44 -1.98 -14.52
CA VAL A 198 0.00 -1.78 -15.91
C VAL A 198 1.50 -1.51 -15.94
N ASP A 199 2.21 -2.09 -16.91
CA ASP A 199 3.64 -1.87 -17.09
C ASP A 199 3.98 -0.40 -17.39
N SER A 200 5.09 0.08 -16.82
CA SER A 200 5.63 1.42 -17.04
C SER A 200 4.61 2.54 -16.78
N ARG A 201 3.77 2.34 -15.75
CA ARG A 201 2.72 3.28 -15.31
C ARG A 201 2.58 3.27 -13.79
N ASP A 202 2.33 4.44 -13.22
CA ASP A 202 1.86 4.55 -11.84
C ASP A 202 0.42 4.00 -11.76
N VAL A 203 0.14 3.15 -10.78
CA VAL A 203 -1.21 2.63 -10.57
C VAL A 203 -2.08 3.68 -9.88
N LYS A 204 -3.23 3.99 -10.49
CA LYS A 204 -4.33 4.73 -9.88
C LYS A 204 -5.14 3.76 -9.02
N ILE A 205 -4.88 3.76 -7.73
CA ILE A 205 -5.52 2.85 -6.78
C ILE A 205 -7.03 3.14 -6.71
N PRO A 206 -7.91 2.15 -7.00
CA PRO A 206 -9.36 2.37 -7.08
C PRO A 206 -10.00 2.87 -5.78
N ASN A 207 -9.48 2.42 -4.63
CA ASN A 207 -10.01 2.69 -3.29
C ASN A 207 -8.96 3.37 -2.41
N PRO A 208 -8.58 4.63 -2.69
CA PRO A 208 -7.41 5.24 -2.05
C PRO A 208 -7.68 5.71 -0.61
N GLY A 209 -8.93 5.64 -0.13
CA GLY A 209 -9.32 6.12 1.19
C GLY A 209 -9.45 7.65 1.25
N PRO A 210 -9.66 8.21 2.46
CA PRO A 210 -9.98 9.64 2.61
C PRO A 210 -8.78 10.58 2.52
N ALA A 211 -7.54 10.07 2.61
CA ALA A 211 -6.32 10.87 2.51
C ALA A 211 -5.48 10.39 1.32
N VAL A 212 -5.33 11.27 0.33
CA VAL A 212 -4.68 10.95 -0.94
C VAL A 212 -3.75 12.09 -1.35
N THR A 213 -2.52 11.75 -1.73
CA THR A 213 -1.59 12.67 -2.40
C THR A 213 -1.37 12.19 -3.81
N VAL A 214 -1.73 13.02 -4.80
CA VAL A 214 -1.52 12.71 -6.21
C VAL A 214 -0.32 13.50 -6.72
N LYS A 215 0.74 12.79 -7.11
CA LYS A 215 1.93 13.34 -7.76
C LYS A 215 1.95 13.03 -9.26
N ASN A 216 1.23 12.02 -9.70
CA ASN A 216 1.01 11.74 -11.12
C ASN A 216 -0.49 11.65 -11.46
N ALA A 217 -1.01 12.68 -12.10
CA ALA A 217 -2.41 12.71 -12.57
C ALA A 217 -2.68 11.76 -13.75
N LYS A 218 -1.63 11.29 -14.44
CA LYS A 218 -1.70 10.34 -15.56
C LYS A 218 -1.61 8.88 -15.11
N ALA A 219 -1.65 8.61 -13.80
CA ALA A 219 -1.72 7.25 -13.27
C ALA A 219 -2.94 6.49 -13.84
N VAL A 220 -2.75 5.20 -14.13
CA VAL A 220 -3.74 4.37 -14.84
C VAL A 220 -4.37 3.34 -13.91
N ALA A 221 -5.62 2.98 -14.19
CA ALA A 221 -6.28 1.93 -13.42
C ALA A 221 -5.56 0.58 -13.61
N PRO A 222 -5.54 -0.29 -12.58
CA PRO A 222 -5.05 -1.66 -12.73
C PRO A 222 -6.04 -2.51 -13.55
N VAL A 223 -5.59 -3.67 -14.02
CA VAL A 223 -6.35 -4.59 -14.88
C VAL A 223 -6.75 -5.84 -14.11
N GLY A 224 -7.97 -6.34 -14.32
CA GLY A 224 -8.50 -7.55 -13.69
C GLY A 224 -9.38 -7.29 -12.47
N GLN A 225 -9.38 -8.22 -11.52
CA GLN A 225 -10.25 -8.23 -10.33
C GLN A 225 -9.63 -7.38 -9.20
N CYS A 226 -9.57 -6.07 -9.40
CA CYS A 226 -8.81 -5.14 -8.55
C CYS A 226 -9.62 -4.44 -7.45
N GLY A 227 -10.86 -4.88 -7.22
CA GLY A 227 -11.83 -4.19 -6.37
C GLY A 227 -12.37 -2.92 -7.05
N ALA A 228 -13.67 -2.68 -6.95
CA ALA A 228 -14.29 -1.47 -7.50
C ALA A 228 -14.05 -0.28 -6.58
N ALA A 229 -13.81 0.91 -7.15
CA ALA A 229 -14.01 2.17 -6.44
C ALA A 229 -15.47 2.21 -5.93
N PRO A 230 -15.78 2.74 -4.72
CA PRO A 230 -17.16 3.00 -4.35
C PRO A 230 -17.74 3.91 -5.43
N THR A 231 -18.77 3.43 -6.11
CA THR A 231 -19.52 4.24 -7.05
C THR A 231 -20.11 5.40 -6.25
N THR A 232 -19.70 6.63 -6.59
CA THR A 232 -20.48 7.79 -6.20
C THR A 232 -21.85 7.60 -6.85
N LYS A 233 -22.85 7.17 -6.08
CA LYS A 233 -24.23 7.26 -6.52
C LYS A 233 -24.47 8.73 -6.85
N LYS A 234 -24.46 9.09 -8.14
CA LYS A 234 -25.11 10.30 -8.62
C LYS A 234 -26.57 10.15 -8.17
N THR A 235 -26.94 10.86 -7.13
CA THR A 235 -28.35 11.12 -6.82
C THR A 235 -28.89 11.88 -8.02
N SER A 236 -29.51 11.17 -8.96
CA SER A 236 -30.35 11.80 -9.96
C SER A 236 -31.51 12.43 -9.19
N ARG A 237 -31.44 13.74 -8.97
CA ARG A 237 -32.60 14.54 -8.61
C ARG A 237 -33.61 14.37 -9.73
N ARG A 238 -34.63 13.54 -9.50
CA ARG A 238 -35.83 13.48 -10.31
C ARG A 238 -36.59 14.77 -10.01
N SER A 239 -36.53 15.73 -10.92
CA SER A 239 -37.44 16.87 -10.96
C SER A 239 -38.86 16.32 -11.11
N GLY A 240 -39.63 16.37 -10.04
CA GLY A 240 -41.07 16.12 -10.07
C GLY A 240 -41.75 17.37 -10.62
N GLU A 241 -42.23 17.29 -11.86
CA GLU A 241 -43.17 18.25 -12.42
C GLU A 241 -44.61 17.84 -12.07
N GLY A 242 -45.30 18.75 -11.40
CA GLY A 242 -46.68 19.15 -11.69
C GLY A 242 -47.79 18.13 -11.48
N MET A 243 -48.36 18.10 -10.27
CA MET A 243 -49.78 17.76 -10.08
C MET A 243 -50.53 19.06 -9.81
N GLY A 244 -51.25 19.57 -10.82
CA GLY A 244 -52.10 20.75 -10.68
C GLY A 244 -53.33 20.45 -9.80
N PRO A 245 -53.81 21.40 -8.96
CA PRO A 245 -55.04 21.20 -8.23
C PRO A 245 -56.26 21.49 -9.11
N GLY A 246 -57.26 20.62 -8.98
CA GLY A 246 -58.55 20.70 -9.66
C GLY A 246 -59.36 21.93 -9.25
N VAL A 247 -60.10 22.44 -10.23
CA VAL A 247 -61.08 23.51 -10.08
C VAL A 247 -62.40 22.90 -9.63
N ALA A 248 -62.92 23.36 -8.49
CA ALA A 248 -64.31 23.14 -8.08
C ALA A 248 -64.94 24.49 -7.72
N SER A 249 -66.09 24.74 -8.34
CA SER A 249 -66.89 25.96 -8.38
C SER A 249 -67.57 26.30 -7.05
N ASN A 250 -67.73 27.59 -6.73
CA ASN A 250 -68.97 28.38 -6.97
C ASN A 250 -69.22 29.49 -5.92
N ALA A 251 -69.96 30.52 -6.39
CA ALA A 251 -70.83 31.48 -5.68
C ALA A 251 -70.33 32.91 -5.36
N GLY A 252 -70.84 33.87 -6.15
CA GLY A 252 -71.73 34.93 -5.64
C GLY A 252 -71.27 36.39 -5.73
N GLY A 253 -71.99 37.23 -6.48
CA GLY A 253 -72.09 38.67 -6.20
C GLY A 253 -72.29 39.60 -7.41
N MET A 254 -73.53 40.10 -7.55
CA MET A 254 -74.07 41.14 -8.44
C MET A 254 -74.45 40.75 -9.87
#